data_AF-A0A359KNU5-F1
#
_entry.id   AF-A0A359KNU5-F1
#
_cell.length_a   1.000
_cell.length_b   1.000
_cell.length_c   1.000
_cell.angle_alpha   90.00
_cell.angle_beta   90.00
_cell.angle_gamma   90.00
#
_symmetry.space_group_name_H-M   'P 1'
#
loop_
_entity.id
_entity.type
_entity.pdbx_description
1 polymer ?
#
loop_
_entity_poly.entity_id
_entity_poly.type
_entity_poly.pdbx_seq_one_letter_code
_entity_poly.pdbx_strand_id
1 'polypeptide(L)'
;GTFAAAAVAAVIAIHARSQVVAIFGLVAALASPPLLGAEPDGATIAFLVVVLAGTTAITLTRDWRWLAPVAFVLSAPQLADWVLSNPAVAPALLATWGFWLLHVLAAGGEEYRVPRDRLRPVSAMLLLANASFLIWAGFRLLEGGLDGWRGLFLVGVSLAHAAIAAYFLVVRGQRNPFGLLMAGTALAAFSIAVPVQLGGPIVPIIWAAQAVALTWVYTRTRNGYAASAAVVLGAVAALHLATIEYPFWQIDMAGGPERVFLNGNAATAGFLLASLIVAGWFVHDRFVRMLLAAAGVALVVYVLPFELSGAALVGGWSAVWVVALVLWRTPAFRPDIDDYGVSVRWRALAIRGAAHALAVAAGVAAICAIQHLTALDLPLEDAFAQTRPETPFVNAPSLAATFMIAAALAGAWIVRAWDRARGWSIVAAVAIAGYLLPFQVVEAAVVAGWSALAVAIALLVRRDAANAALYHGVSLALLGFGALLTLARVAPLDRLAVDATRASDHPLLWSGATVAGIALAVAAGVAARVVRDKPHGRWLIVAASIAIVYT
;
A
#
# COMPACT_ATOMS: atom_id res chain seq x y z
N GLY A 1 23.69 -52.30 24.20
CA GLY A 1 22.71 -52.68 25.25
C GLY A 1 21.36 -52.00 25.04
N THR A 2 21.30 -50.68 25.21
CA THR A 2 20.09 -49.84 25.09
C THR A 2 19.41 -49.89 23.71
N PHE A 3 20.17 -49.98 22.61
CA PHE A 3 19.62 -50.11 21.25
C PHE A 3 18.80 -51.39 21.05
N ALA A 4 19.34 -52.53 21.49
CA ALA A 4 18.64 -53.81 21.44
C ALA A 4 17.39 -53.78 22.33
N ALA A 5 17.46 -53.13 23.49
CA ALA A 5 16.31 -52.95 24.38
C ALA A 5 15.21 -52.06 23.74
N ALA A 6 15.56 -50.97 23.06
CA ALA A 6 14.60 -50.09 22.38
C ALA A 6 13.95 -50.79 21.18
N ALA A 7 14.72 -51.54 20.38
CA ALA A 7 14.19 -52.32 19.27
C ALA A 7 13.24 -53.43 19.74
N VAL A 8 13.61 -54.17 20.79
CA VAL A 8 12.77 -55.20 21.42
C VAL A 8 11.51 -54.56 22.04
N ALA A 9 11.64 -53.42 22.73
CA ALA A 9 10.49 -52.70 23.29
C ALA A 9 9.53 -52.18 22.20
N ALA A 10 10.05 -51.71 21.05
CA ALA A 10 9.22 -51.32 19.91
C ALA A 10 8.46 -52.51 19.32
N VAL A 11 9.13 -53.66 19.13
CA VAL A 11 8.49 -54.91 18.66
C VAL A 11 7.40 -55.37 19.64
N ILE A 12 7.70 -55.37 20.95
CA ILE A 12 6.74 -55.74 22.00
C ILE A 12 5.56 -54.76 22.05
N ALA A 13 5.79 -53.45 21.97
CA ALA A 13 4.72 -52.44 22.00
C ALA A 13 3.78 -52.58 20.79
N ILE A 14 4.33 -52.88 19.61
CA ILE A 14 3.55 -53.14 18.39
C ILE A 14 2.71 -54.40 18.54
N HIS A 15 3.25 -55.47 19.11
CA HIS A 15 2.54 -56.74 19.33
C HIS A 15 1.49 -56.64 20.44
N ALA A 16 1.81 -55.99 21.57
CA ALA A 16 0.95 -55.90 22.75
C ALA A 16 -0.17 -54.85 22.64
N ARG A 17 -0.19 -54.01 21.59
CA ARG A 17 -1.17 -52.93 21.36
C ARG A 17 -1.33 -51.94 22.54
N SER A 18 -0.33 -51.79 23.40
CA SER A 18 -0.41 -50.93 24.59
C SER A 18 0.22 -49.55 24.35
N GLN A 19 -0.60 -48.49 24.38
CA GLN A 19 -0.12 -47.10 24.33
C GLN A 19 0.75 -46.74 25.54
N VAL A 20 0.47 -47.34 26.70
CA VAL A 20 1.20 -47.09 27.95
C VAL A 20 2.62 -47.62 27.86
N VAL A 21 2.81 -48.83 27.33
CA VAL A 21 4.17 -49.39 27.14
C VAL A 21 4.96 -48.55 26.14
N ALA A 22 4.29 -48.06 25.09
CA ALA A 22 4.93 -47.22 24.08
C ALA A 22 5.35 -45.84 24.61
N ILE A 23 4.53 -45.20 25.47
CA ILE A 23 4.90 -43.89 26.02
C ILE A 23 6.08 -44.01 26.99
N PHE A 24 6.05 -44.99 27.89
CA PHE A 24 7.17 -45.24 28.80
C PHE A 24 8.43 -45.64 28.03
N GLY A 25 8.31 -46.49 27.00
CA GLY A 25 9.45 -46.89 26.16
C GLY A 25 10.04 -45.71 25.38
N LEU A 26 9.20 -44.87 24.77
CA LEU A 26 9.65 -43.69 24.03
C LEU A 26 10.33 -42.68 24.95
N VAL A 27 9.70 -42.36 26.07
CA VAL A 27 10.25 -41.41 27.06
C VAL A 27 11.55 -41.95 27.63
N ALA A 28 11.60 -43.23 28.02
CA ALA A 28 12.83 -43.83 28.53
C ALA A 28 13.95 -43.81 27.49
N ALA A 29 13.66 -44.18 26.24
CA ALA A 29 14.68 -44.19 25.19
C ALA A 29 15.18 -42.77 24.87
N LEU A 30 14.28 -41.83 24.58
CA LEU A 30 14.65 -40.47 24.18
C LEU A 30 15.15 -39.61 25.34
N ALA A 31 14.73 -39.83 26.59
CA ALA A 31 15.23 -39.08 27.74
C ALA A 31 16.50 -39.71 28.34
N SER A 32 16.86 -40.96 27.98
CA SER A 32 18.04 -41.61 28.56
C SER A 32 19.36 -40.86 28.33
N PRO A 33 19.69 -40.30 27.14
CA PRO A 33 20.98 -39.65 26.96
C PRO A 33 21.21 -38.48 27.92
N PRO A 34 20.33 -37.46 28.04
CA PRO A 34 20.55 -36.36 28.96
C PRO A 34 20.47 -36.79 30.42
N LEU A 35 19.63 -37.78 30.77
CA LEU A 35 19.52 -38.29 32.15
C LEU A 35 20.77 -39.05 32.60
N LEU A 36 21.48 -39.68 31.65
CA LEU A 36 22.72 -40.41 31.90
C LEU A 36 23.98 -39.56 31.71
N GLY A 37 23.81 -38.27 31.37
CA GLY A 37 24.92 -37.36 31.10
C GLY A 37 25.73 -37.73 29.84
N ALA A 38 25.09 -38.33 28.83
CA ALA A 38 25.74 -38.63 27.56
C ALA A 38 26.13 -37.33 26.84
N GLU A 39 27.35 -37.30 26.29
CA GLU A 39 27.79 -36.15 25.51
C GLU A 39 26.93 -35.99 24.23
N PRO A 40 26.63 -34.75 23.83
CA PRO A 40 25.93 -34.45 22.60
C PRO A 40 26.90 -34.64 21.43
N ASP A 41 27.13 -35.89 21.03
CA ASP A 41 28.04 -36.26 19.95
C ASP A 41 27.31 -37.00 18.81
N GLY A 42 28.05 -37.34 17.75
CA GLY A 42 27.48 -38.06 16.61
C GLY A 42 26.88 -39.43 16.96
N ALA A 43 27.39 -40.11 17.99
CA ALA A 43 26.89 -41.41 18.42
C ALA A 43 25.54 -41.27 19.16
N THR A 44 25.43 -40.29 20.04
CA THR A 44 24.18 -39.94 20.72
C THR A 44 23.10 -39.55 19.70
N ILE A 45 23.44 -38.74 18.70
CA ILE A 45 22.48 -38.35 17.65
C ILE A 45 22.10 -39.52 16.75
N ALA A 46 23.05 -40.39 16.38
CA ALA A 46 22.73 -41.61 15.63
C ALA A 46 21.75 -42.51 16.40
N PHE A 47 21.95 -42.67 17.72
CA PHE A 47 21.01 -43.38 18.59
C PHE A 47 19.61 -42.74 18.55
N LEU A 48 19.51 -41.40 18.68
CA LEU A 48 18.22 -40.70 18.60
C LEU A 48 17.53 -40.91 17.25
N VAL A 49 18.27 -40.83 16.13
CA VAL A 49 17.72 -41.06 14.79
C VAL A 49 17.10 -42.45 14.66
N VAL A 50 17.72 -43.49 15.22
CA VAL A 50 17.12 -44.84 15.20
C VAL A 50 15.85 -44.90 16.04
N VAL A 51 15.85 -44.33 17.26
CA VAL A 51 14.65 -44.31 18.10
C VAL A 51 13.51 -43.54 17.39
N LEU A 52 13.82 -42.44 16.72
CA LEU A 52 12.87 -41.66 15.92
C LEU A 52 12.38 -42.43 14.69
N ALA A 53 13.25 -43.19 14.01
CA ALA A 53 12.85 -44.05 12.90
C ALA A 53 11.88 -45.16 13.36
N GLY A 54 12.15 -45.78 14.50
CA GLY A 54 11.23 -46.73 15.14
C GLY A 54 9.89 -46.08 15.51
N THR A 55 9.93 -44.88 16.08
CA THR A 55 8.72 -44.10 16.41
C THR A 55 7.91 -43.77 15.15
N THR A 56 8.59 -43.37 14.07
CA THR A 56 7.98 -43.09 12.78
C THR A 56 7.31 -44.34 12.21
N ALA A 57 7.98 -45.49 12.23
CA ALA A 57 7.40 -46.76 11.82
C ALA A 57 6.13 -47.14 12.62
N ILE A 58 6.12 -46.85 13.93
CA ILE A 58 4.92 -47.02 14.76
C ILE A 58 3.82 -46.07 14.29
N THR A 59 4.08 -44.78 14.05
CA THR A 59 3.05 -43.84 13.57
C THR A 59 2.48 -44.19 12.19
N LEU A 60 3.29 -44.81 11.31
CA LEU A 60 2.84 -45.33 10.02
C LEU A 60 1.90 -46.54 10.16
N THR A 61 1.87 -47.21 11.31
CA THR A 61 1.06 -48.43 11.53
C THR A 61 0.01 -48.28 12.63
N ARG A 62 0.19 -47.33 13.55
CA ARG A 62 -0.66 -47.05 14.73
C ARG A 62 -1.01 -45.57 14.81
N ASP A 63 -2.25 -45.28 15.16
CA ASP A 63 -2.84 -43.93 15.17
C ASP A 63 -2.57 -43.17 16.47
N TRP A 64 -1.44 -43.46 17.12
CA TRP A 64 -1.09 -42.93 18.43
C TRP A 64 -0.57 -41.48 18.28
N ARG A 65 -1.54 -40.56 18.23
CA ARG A 65 -1.38 -39.14 17.85
C ARG A 65 -0.41 -38.33 18.71
N TRP A 66 -0.08 -38.82 19.91
CA TRP A 66 0.84 -38.15 20.83
C TRP A 66 2.31 -38.52 20.56
N LEU A 67 2.59 -39.61 19.82
CA LEU A 67 3.95 -40.10 19.60
C LEU A 67 4.86 -39.06 18.96
N ALA A 68 4.47 -38.53 17.80
CA ALA A 68 5.32 -37.62 17.03
C ALA A 68 5.57 -36.29 17.77
N PRO A 69 4.57 -35.63 18.38
CA PRO A 69 4.81 -34.44 19.20
C PRO A 69 5.70 -34.70 20.42
N VAL A 70 5.50 -35.80 21.15
CA VAL A 70 6.33 -36.14 22.32
C VAL A 70 7.76 -36.47 21.90
N ALA A 71 7.91 -37.22 20.81
CA ALA A 71 9.22 -37.53 20.25
C ALA A 71 9.99 -36.25 19.88
N PHE A 72 9.32 -35.30 19.21
CA PHE A 72 9.91 -34.02 18.85
C PHE A 72 10.36 -33.21 20.08
N VAL A 73 9.48 -33.04 21.07
CA VAL A 73 9.80 -32.26 22.29
C VAL A 73 10.99 -32.86 23.05
N LEU A 74 11.11 -34.19 23.10
CA LEU A 74 12.22 -34.85 23.80
C LEU A 74 13.53 -34.80 23.01
N SER A 75 13.47 -34.94 21.68
CA SER A 75 14.66 -35.10 20.83
C SER A 75 15.19 -33.79 20.24
N ALA A 76 14.34 -32.78 20.00
CA ALA A 76 14.77 -31.51 19.42
C ALA A 76 15.80 -30.76 20.28
N PRO A 77 15.68 -30.67 21.63
CA PRO A 77 16.70 -30.02 22.46
C PRO A 77 18.06 -30.71 22.40
N GLN A 78 18.08 -32.05 22.29
CA GLN A 78 19.33 -32.81 22.22
C GLN A 78 20.04 -32.60 20.88
N LEU A 79 19.29 -32.58 19.77
CA LEU A 79 19.86 -32.23 18.47
C LEU A 79 20.29 -30.76 18.42
N ALA A 80 19.55 -29.85 19.05
CA ALA A 80 19.93 -28.45 19.17
C ALA A 80 21.25 -28.28 19.93
N ASP A 81 21.42 -28.97 21.04
CA ASP A 81 22.64 -28.95 21.85
C ASP A 81 23.85 -29.42 21.03
N TRP A 82 23.70 -30.51 20.27
CA TRP A 82 24.75 -30.96 19.35
C TRP A 82 25.04 -29.94 18.25
N VAL A 83 24.03 -29.31 17.64
CA VAL A 83 24.25 -28.25 16.62
C VAL A 83 25.02 -27.07 17.22
N LEU A 84 24.72 -26.69 18.46
CA LEU A 84 25.39 -25.60 19.16
C LEU A 84 26.84 -25.93 19.57
N SER A 85 27.19 -27.22 19.67
CA SER A 85 28.56 -27.67 19.94
C SER A 85 29.49 -27.58 18.71
N ASN A 86 29.02 -26.98 17.61
CA ASN A 86 29.75 -26.78 16.34
C ASN A 86 30.34 -28.09 15.74
N PRO A 87 29.46 -29.07 15.42
CA PRO A 87 29.90 -30.34 14.86
C PRO A 87 30.34 -30.17 13.40
N ALA A 88 30.94 -31.22 12.83
CA ALA A 88 31.24 -31.23 11.40
C ALA A 88 29.95 -31.01 10.57
N VAL A 89 29.99 -30.06 9.64
CA VAL A 89 28.81 -29.54 8.93
C VAL A 89 28.04 -30.63 8.19
N ALA A 90 28.73 -31.47 7.41
CA ALA A 90 28.09 -32.49 6.58
C ALA A 90 27.25 -33.51 7.38
N PRO A 91 27.79 -34.21 8.40
CA PRO A 91 26.99 -35.15 9.20
C PRO A 91 25.88 -34.44 10.00
N ALA A 92 26.11 -33.20 10.45
CA ALA A 92 25.09 -32.44 11.16
C ALA A 92 23.92 -32.01 10.25
N LEU A 93 24.21 -31.60 9.01
CA LEU A 93 23.18 -31.33 8.01
C LEU A 93 22.39 -32.61 7.68
N LEU A 94 23.07 -33.74 7.49
CA LEU A 94 22.42 -35.02 7.23
C LEU A 94 21.49 -35.42 8.38
N ALA A 95 21.95 -35.31 9.63
CA ALA A 95 21.15 -35.59 10.80
C ALA A 95 19.94 -34.65 10.92
N THR A 96 20.12 -33.35 10.63
CA THR A 96 19.04 -32.36 10.69
C THR A 96 17.98 -32.62 9.61
N TRP A 97 18.39 -32.95 8.38
CA TRP A 97 17.48 -33.35 7.30
C TRP A 97 16.76 -34.66 7.61
N GLY A 98 17.47 -35.64 8.17
CA GLY A 98 16.90 -36.91 8.62
C GLY A 98 15.87 -36.70 9.74
N PHE A 99 16.20 -35.88 10.73
CA PHE A 99 15.31 -35.50 11.82
C PHE A 99 14.03 -34.84 11.30
N TRP A 100 14.17 -33.87 10.38
CA TRP A 100 13.03 -33.25 9.72
C TRP A 100 12.17 -34.27 8.99
N LEU A 101 12.79 -35.11 8.16
CA LEU A 101 12.09 -36.10 7.34
C LEU A 101 11.30 -37.08 8.20
N LEU A 102 11.91 -37.61 9.27
CA LEU A 102 11.26 -38.55 10.19
C LEU A 102 10.01 -37.93 10.83
N HIS A 103 10.08 -36.68 11.30
CA HIS A 103 8.93 -36.00 11.89
C HIS A 103 7.84 -35.65 10.86
N VAL A 104 8.21 -35.27 9.64
CA VAL A 104 7.24 -35.04 8.56
C VAL A 104 6.56 -36.36 8.16
N LEU A 105 7.31 -37.46 8.04
CA LEU A 105 6.74 -38.78 7.75
C LEU A 105 5.84 -39.28 8.88
N ALA A 106 6.22 -39.04 10.14
CA ALA A 106 5.41 -39.41 11.28
C ALA A 106 4.07 -38.65 11.31
N ALA A 107 4.10 -37.33 11.07
CA ALA A 107 2.91 -36.50 10.99
C ALA A 107 2.05 -36.81 9.74
N GLY A 108 2.68 -36.98 8.58
CA GLY A 108 2.01 -37.31 7.32
C GLY A 108 1.41 -38.71 7.31
N GLY A 109 2.06 -39.66 7.99
CA GLY A 109 1.57 -41.01 8.21
C GLY A 109 0.27 -41.06 9.01
N GLU A 110 0.17 -40.24 10.06
CA GLU A 110 -1.07 -40.09 10.83
C GLU A 110 -2.20 -39.58 9.93
N GLU A 111 -1.95 -38.53 9.15
CA GLU A 111 -2.95 -37.93 8.26
C GLU A 111 -3.33 -38.86 7.10
N TYR A 112 -2.37 -39.67 6.61
CA TYR A 112 -2.65 -40.68 5.60
C TYR A 112 -3.60 -41.78 6.12
N ARG A 113 -3.58 -42.08 7.43
CA ARG A 113 -4.39 -43.16 8.00
C ARG A 113 -5.75 -42.70 8.49
N VAL A 114 -5.84 -41.46 8.97
CA VAL A 114 -7.11 -40.88 9.40
C VAL A 114 -7.31 -39.59 8.60
N PRO A 115 -7.86 -39.68 7.37
CA PRO A 115 -8.18 -38.51 6.57
C PRO A 115 -9.16 -37.61 7.32
N ARG A 116 -8.88 -36.31 7.37
CA ARG A 116 -9.76 -35.34 8.00
C ARG A 116 -9.94 -34.13 7.10
N ASP A 117 -11.09 -33.49 7.24
CA ASP A 117 -11.39 -32.23 6.55
C ASP A 117 -10.59 -31.05 7.13
N ARG A 118 -9.98 -31.21 8.31
CA ARG A 118 -9.15 -30.20 8.98
C ARG A 118 -7.94 -30.82 9.64
N LEU A 119 -6.78 -30.19 9.44
CA LEU A 119 -5.55 -30.55 10.15
C LEU A 119 -5.67 -30.15 11.62
N ARG A 120 -5.24 -31.03 12.52
CA ARG A 120 -5.26 -30.76 13.96
C ARG A 120 -4.24 -29.67 14.30
N PRO A 121 -4.54 -28.75 15.24
CA PRO A 121 -3.59 -27.70 15.64
C PRO A 121 -2.24 -28.25 16.09
N VAL A 122 -2.23 -29.35 16.85
CA VAL A 122 -0.98 -29.99 17.32
C VAL A 122 -0.14 -30.51 16.15
N SER A 123 -0.74 -31.14 15.15
CA SER A 123 -0.02 -31.64 13.96
C SER A 123 0.49 -30.48 13.11
N ALA A 124 -0.30 -29.41 12.96
CA ALA A 124 0.13 -28.19 12.27
C ALA A 124 1.31 -27.52 13.00
N MET A 125 1.22 -27.36 14.33
CA MET A 125 2.29 -26.81 15.17
C MET A 125 3.55 -27.66 15.09
N LEU A 126 3.43 -28.99 15.13
CA LEU A 126 4.58 -29.90 14.98
C LEU A 126 5.27 -29.70 13.63
N LEU A 127 4.51 -29.65 12.52
CA LEU A 127 5.08 -29.46 11.18
C LEU A 127 5.77 -28.10 11.04
N LEU A 128 5.15 -27.04 11.56
CA LEU A 128 5.73 -25.69 11.56
C LEU A 128 6.97 -25.59 12.46
N ALA A 129 6.93 -26.18 13.65
CA ALA A 129 8.08 -26.25 14.56
C ALA A 129 9.23 -27.05 13.93
N ASN A 130 8.93 -28.17 13.29
CA ASN A 130 9.91 -29.01 12.61
C ASN A 130 10.56 -28.30 11.40
N ALA A 131 9.78 -27.58 10.60
CA ALA A 131 10.31 -26.75 9.51
C ALA A 131 11.17 -25.59 10.07
N SER A 132 10.70 -24.93 11.12
CA SER A 132 11.45 -23.83 11.78
C SER A 132 12.76 -24.33 12.38
N PHE A 133 12.74 -25.52 13.00
CA PHE A 133 13.93 -26.17 13.56
C PHE A 133 14.94 -26.51 12.46
N LEU A 134 14.49 -27.09 11.34
CA LEU A 134 15.36 -27.36 10.18
C LEU A 134 16.03 -26.08 9.66
N ILE A 135 15.25 -24.99 9.54
CA ILE A 135 15.77 -23.69 9.09
C ILE A 135 16.78 -23.14 10.08
N TRP A 136 16.45 -23.10 11.38
CA TRP A 136 17.34 -22.61 12.43
C TRP A 136 18.66 -23.41 12.49
N ALA A 137 18.57 -24.74 12.53
CA ALA A 137 19.74 -25.60 12.61
C ALA A 137 20.60 -25.48 11.35
N GLY A 138 19.98 -25.44 10.16
CA GLY A 138 20.69 -25.18 8.91
C GLY A 138 21.43 -23.85 8.91
N PHE A 139 20.81 -22.77 9.42
CA PHE A 139 21.44 -21.45 9.50
C PHE A 139 22.64 -21.45 10.46
N ARG A 140 22.51 -22.09 11.63
CA ARG A 140 23.63 -22.22 12.59
C ARG A 140 24.78 -23.06 12.04
N LEU A 141 24.49 -24.16 11.35
CA LEU A 141 25.50 -25.03 10.74
C LEU A 141 26.21 -24.38 9.54
N LEU A 142 25.52 -23.49 8.83
CA LEU A 142 26.07 -22.74 7.69
C LEU A 142 26.60 -21.35 8.09
N GLU A 143 26.80 -21.09 9.38
CA GLU A 143 27.30 -19.79 9.85
C GLU A 143 28.78 -19.57 9.52
N GLY A 144 29.17 -18.30 9.34
CA GLY A 144 30.55 -17.91 9.08
C GLY A 144 30.92 -18.11 7.62
N GLY A 145 31.92 -18.95 7.33
CA GLY A 145 32.44 -19.14 5.97
C GLY A 145 31.45 -19.75 4.97
N LEU A 146 30.28 -20.20 5.43
CA LEU A 146 29.26 -20.87 4.62
C LEU A 146 27.95 -20.06 4.47
N ASP A 147 27.91 -18.81 4.95
CA ASP A 147 26.68 -17.99 4.96
C ASP A 147 26.03 -17.87 3.58
N GLY A 148 26.85 -17.80 2.52
CA GLY A 148 26.40 -17.71 1.12
C GLY A 148 25.60 -18.92 0.62
N TRP A 149 25.58 -20.04 1.36
CA TRP A 149 24.80 -21.25 1.04
C TRP A 149 23.42 -21.30 1.70
N ARG A 150 23.11 -20.38 2.62
CA ARG A 150 21.84 -20.38 3.38
C ARG A 150 20.61 -20.24 2.48
N GLY A 151 20.71 -19.45 1.41
CA GLY A 151 19.61 -19.31 0.45
C GLY A 151 19.39 -20.58 -0.37
N LEU A 152 20.46 -21.22 -0.86
CA LEU A 152 20.35 -22.53 -1.54
C LEU A 152 19.77 -23.59 -0.60
N PHE A 153 20.19 -23.59 0.66
CA PHE A 153 19.61 -24.47 1.68
C PHE A 153 18.10 -24.27 1.81
N LEU A 154 17.62 -23.01 1.88
CA LEU A 154 16.19 -22.70 1.91
C LEU A 154 15.44 -23.09 0.63
N VAL A 155 16.07 -22.99 -0.54
CA VAL A 155 15.53 -23.54 -1.79
C VAL A 155 15.37 -25.06 -1.68
N GLY A 156 16.36 -25.76 -1.11
CA GLY A 156 16.26 -27.18 -0.80
C GLY A 156 15.09 -27.49 0.14
N VAL A 157 14.93 -26.73 1.23
CA VAL A 157 13.81 -26.84 2.17
C VAL A 157 12.48 -26.65 1.44
N SER A 158 12.38 -25.63 0.58
CA SER A 158 11.19 -25.37 -0.22
C SER A 158 10.85 -26.54 -1.14
N LEU A 159 11.82 -27.03 -1.91
CA LEU A 159 11.62 -28.14 -2.85
C LEU A 159 11.20 -29.43 -2.13
N ALA A 160 11.79 -29.72 -0.98
CA ALA A 160 11.43 -30.90 -0.19
C ALA A 160 9.99 -30.81 0.35
N HIS A 161 9.58 -29.65 0.86
CA HIS A 161 8.19 -29.43 1.28
C HIS A 161 7.22 -29.45 0.08
N ALA A 162 7.60 -28.87 -1.06
CA ALA A 162 6.81 -28.84 -2.27
C ALA A 162 6.59 -30.26 -2.84
N ALA A 163 7.61 -31.13 -2.80
CA ALA A 163 7.50 -32.52 -3.23
C ALA A 163 6.46 -33.29 -2.39
N ILE A 164 6.51 -33.13 -1.06
CA ILE A 164 5.55 -33.77 -0.16
C ILE A 164 4.15 -33.17 -0.35
N ALA A 165 4.06 -31.85 -0.49
CA ALA A 165 2.81 -31.16 -0.80
C ALA A 165 2.18 -31.68 -2.09
N ALA A 166 2.97 -31.78 -3.17
CA ALA A 166 2.53 -32.28 -4.46
C ALA A 166 1.97 -33.71 -4.34
N TYR A 167 2.69 -34.60 -3.64
CA TYR A 167 2.19 -35.97 -3.40
C TYR A 167 0.81 -35.96 -2.72
N PHE A 168 0.64 -35.24 -1.61
CA PHE A 168 -0.64 -35.22 -0.90
C PHE A 168 -1.76 -34.52 -1.69
N LEU A 169 -1.46 -33.43 -2.40
CA LEU A 169 -2.46 -32.70 -3.18
C LEU A 169 -2.91 -33.47 -4.43
N VAL A 170 -2.03 -34.28 -5.02
CA VAL A 170 -2.36 -35.16 -6.16
C VAL A 170 -3.10 -36.41 -5.70
N VAL A 171 -2.60 -37.10 -4.66
CA VAL A 171 -3.14 -38.40 -4.24
C VAL A 171 -4.39 -38.26 -3.35
N ARG A 172 -4.46 -37.22 -2.52
CA ARG A 172 -5.52 -37.02 -1.51
C ARG A 172 -6.47 -35.88 -1.85
N GLY A 173 -6.23 -35.21 -2.97
CA GLY A 173 -7.04 -34.11 -3.49
C GLY A 173 -6.51 -32.73 -3.11
N GLN A 174 -6.83 -31.74 -3.96
CA GLN A 174 -6.29 -30.39 -3.90
C GLN A 174 -6.68 -29.58 -2.64
N ARG A 175 -7.61 -30.10 -1.83
CA ARG A 175 -8.05 -29.49 -0.57
C ARG A 175 -7.48 -30.19 0.66
N ASN A 176 -6.59 -31.17 0.49
CA ASN A 176 -6.00 -31.87 1.61
C ASN A 176 -5.23 -30.88 2.52
N PRO A 177 -5.59 -30.77 3.81
CA PRO A 177 -5.08 -29.70 4.66
C PRO A 177 -3.60 -29.87 5.01
N PHE A 178 -3.09 -31.11 5.06
CA PHE A 178 -1.66 -31.38 5.21
C PHE A 178 -0.88 -30.97 3.97
N GLY A 179 -1.34 -31.37 2.78
CA GLY A 179 -0.74 -30.95 1.51
C GLY A 179 -0.72 -29.43 1.34
N LEU A 180 -1.79 -28.74 1.76
CA LEU A 180 -1.86 -27.27 1.74
C LEU A 180 -0.90 -26.62 2.74
N LEU A 181 -0.75 -27.17 3.95
CA LEU A 181 0.24 -26.67 4.92
C LEU A 181 1.66 -26.85 4.37
N MET A 182 1.97 -28.02 3.82
CA MET A 182 3.28 -28.29 3.22
C MET A 182 3.56 -27.37 2.02
N ALA A 183 2.55 -27.08 1.17
CA ALA A 183 2.67 -26.12 0.08
C ALA A 183 2.92 -24.69 0.60
N GLY A 184 2.23 -24.29 1.67
CA GLY A 184 2.43 -23.01 2.34
C GLY A 184 3.82 -22.87 2.94
N THR A 185 4.32 -23.91 3.62
CA THR A 185 5.69 -23.95 4.15
C THR A 185 6.75 -23.92 3.05
N ALA A 186 6.51 -24.62 1.94
CA ALA A 186 7.39 -24.57 0.77
C ALA A 186 7.49 -23.16 0.19
N LEU A 187 6.33 -22.53 -0.04
CA LEU A 187 6.25 -21.15 -0.50
C LEU A 187 6.96 -20.19 0.47
N ALA A 188 6.71 -20.31 1.78
CA ALA A 188 7.34 -19.46 2.79
C ALA A 188 8.87 -19.63 2.81
N ALA A 189 9.38 -20.87 2.78
CA ALA A 189 10.81 -21.13 2.72
C ALA A 189 11.45 -20.53 1.45
N PHE A 190 10.77 -20.64 0.31
CA PHE A 190 11.23 -20.01 -0.93
C PHE A 190 11.20 -18.47 -0.84
N SER A 191 10.13 -17.89 -0.30
CA SER A 191 10.02 -16.44 -0.10
C SER A 191 11.10 -15.90 0.85
N ILE A 192 11.52 -16.66 1.86
CA ILE A 192 12.65 -16.32 2.75
C ILE A 192 14.00 -16.51 2.03
N ALA A 193 14.13 -17.52 1.16
CA ALA A 193 15.36 -17.76 0.40
C ALA A 193 15.76 -16.56 -0.45
N VAL A 194 14.77 -15.83 -0.96
CA VAL A 194 14.96 -14.66 -1.83
C VAL A 194 15.80 -13.58 -1.14
N PRO A 195 15.38 -12.92 -0.03
CA PRO A 195 16.20 -11.90 0.62
C PRO A 195 17.48 -12.46 1.27
N VAL A 196 17.52 -13.76 1.59
CA VAL A 196 18.73 -14.39 2.17
C VAL A 196 19.82 -14.57 1.12
N GLN A 197 19.47 -14.90 -0.12
CA GLN A 197 20.43 -15.11 -1.21
C GLN A 197 20.64 -13.85 -2.06
N LEU A 198 19.56 -13.10 -2.28
CA LEU A 198 19.49 -11.97 -3.19
C LEU A 198 19.25 -10.70 -2.36
N GLY A 199 19.94 -9.62 -2.72
CA GLY A 199 19.72 -8.30 -2.14
C GLY A 199 19.00 -7.35 -3.10
N GLY A 200 18.52 -6.24 -2.54
CA GLY A 200 18.08 -5.09 -3.33
C GLY A 200 16.79 -5.31 -4.14
N PRO A 201 16.64 -4.61 -5.28
CA PRO A 201 15.35 -4.44 -5.98
C PRO A 201 14.65 -5.73 -6.44
N ILE A 202 15.37 -6.84 -6.57
CA ILE A 202 14.81 -8.11 -7.05
C ILE A 202 13.91 -8.82 -6.02
N VAL A 203 14.11 -8.54 -4.72
CA VAL A 203 13.38 -9.19 -3.62
C VAL A 203 11.86 -8.94 -3.72
N PRO A 204 11.38 -7.68 -3.71
CA PRO A 204 9.95 -7.38 -3.86
C PRO A 204 9.39 -7.79 -5.23
N ILE A 205 10.21 -7.80 -6.29
CA ILE A 205 9.80 -8.28 -7.63
C ILE A 205 9.38 -9.75 -7.55
N ILE A 206 10.18 -10.61 -6.90
CA ILE A 206 9.86 -12.04 -6.78
C ILE A 206 8.61 -12.24 -5.91
N TRP A 207 8.46 -11.51 -4.81
CA TRP A 207 7.26 -11.59 -3.96
C TRP A 207 6.00 -11.13 -4.70
N ALA A 208 6.09 -10.06 -5.50
CA ALA A 208 4.99 -9.61 -6.35
C ALA A 208 4.62 -10.66 -7.41
N ALA A 209 5.61 -11.30 -8.04
CA ALA A 209 5.37 -12.40 -8.99
C ALA A 209 4.69 -13.61 -8.32
N GLN A 210 5.11 -13.98 -7.11
CA GLN A 210 4.45 -15.02 -6.33
C GLN A 210 3.00 -14.64 -5.98
N ALA A 211 2.74 -13.39 -5.60
CA ALA A 211 1.39 -12.90 -5.32
C ALA A 211 0.48 -12.98 -6.56
N VAL A 212 0.99 -12.66 -7.75
CA VAL A 212 0.26 -12.82 -9.02
C VAL A 212 -0.03 -14.29 -9.31
N ALA A 213 0.96 -15.17 -9.15
CA ALA A 213 0.77 -16.60 -9.37
C ALA A 213 -0.29 -17.19 -8.41
N LEU A 214 -0.27 -16.79 -7.14
CA LEU A 214 -1.27 -17.22 -6.15
C LEU A 214 -2.65 -16.63 -6.40
N THR A 215 -2.72 -15.40 -6.92
CA THR A 215 -3.98 -14.80 -7.38
C THR A 215 -4.58 -15.62 -8.52
N TRP A 216 -3.76 -16.06 -9.48
CA TRP A 216 -4.20 -16.97 -10.54
C TRP A 216 -4.65 -18.34 -9.98
N VAL A 217 -3.90 -18.92 -9.04
CA VAL A 217 -4.33 -20.17 -8.37
C VAL A 217 -5.67 -19.98 -7.67
N TYR A 218 -5.88 -18.86 -6.98
CA TYR A 218 -7.14 -18.52 -6.34
C TYR A 218 -8.29 -18.46 -7.35
N THR A 219 -8.10 -17.82 -8.50
CA THR A 219 -9.19 -17.70 -9.48
C THR A 219 -9.57 -19.04 -10.10
N ARG A 220 -8.62 -19.97 -10.20
CA ARG A 220 -8.82 -21.35 -10.69
C ARG A 220 -9.44 -22.29 -9.65
N THR A 221 -9.01 -22.20 -8.40
CA THR A 221 -9.35 -23.19 -7.35
C THR A 221 -10.36 -22.69 -6.33
N ARG A 222 -10.59 -21.37 -6.27
CA ARG A 222 -11.32 -20.66 -5.20
C ARG A 222 -10.80 -20.98 -3.79
N ASN A 223 -9.49 -21.27 -3.67
CA ASN A 223 -8.86 -21.57 -2.41
C ASN A 223 -8.51 -20.27 -1.64
N GLY A 224 -9.17 -20.05 -0.50
CA GLY A 224 -8.95 -18.86 0.33
C GLY A 224 -7.53 -18.73 0.91
N TYR A 225 -6.80 -19.84 1.07
CA TYR A 225 -5.39 -19.79 1.50
C TYR A 225 -4.49 -19.17 0.43
N ALA A 226 -4.73 -19.49 -0.85
CA ALA A 226 -3.99 -18.89 -1.96
C ALA A 226 -4.26 -17.37 -2.05
N ALA A 227 -5.52 -16.95 -1.88
CA ALA A 227 -5.86 -15.53 -1.82
C ALA A 227 -5.17 -14.82 -0.65
N SER A 228 -5.19 -15.43 0.54
CA SER A 228 -4.56 -14.86 1.74
C SER A 228 -3.04 -14.72 1.56
N ALA A 229 -2.39 -15.77 1.03
CA ALA A 229 -0.95 -15.74 0.75
C ALA A 229 -0.58 -14.70 -0.32
N ALA A 230 -1.42 -14.53 -1.36
CA ALA A 230 -1.23 -13.49 -2.36
C ALA A 230 -1.28 -12.08 -1.74
N VAL A 231 -2.27 -11.82 -0.86
CA VAL A 231 -2.39 -10.54 -0.16
C VAL A 231 -1.19 -10.29 0.74
N VAL A 232 -0.75 -11.28 1.52
CA VAL A 232 0.42 -11.16 2.40
C VAL A 232 1.69 -10.86 1.60
N LEU A 233 1.96 -11.62 0.54
CA LEU A 233 3.15 -11.39 -0.29
C LEU A 233 3.11 -10.04 -1.01
N GLY A 234 1.96 -9.62 -1.52
CA GLY A 234 1.79 -8.30 -2.11
C GLY A 234 2.02 -7.17 -1.09
N ALA A 235 1.52 -7.32 0.14
CA ALA A 235 1.71 -6.36 1.22
C ALA A 235 3.18 -6.29 1.66
N VAL A 236 3.87 -7.42 1.79
CA VAL A 236 5.29 -7.46 2.16
C VAL A 236 6.16 -6.90 1.03
N ALA A 237 5.82 -7.13 -0.24
CA ALA A 237 6.48 -6.48 -1.38
C ALA A 237 6.33 -4.96 -1.34
N ALA A 238 5.12 -4.45 -1.06
CA ALA A 238 4.88 -3.02 -0.91
C ALA A 238 5.61 -2.42 0.31
N LEU A 239 5.67 -3.16 1.43
CA LEU A 239 6.40 -2.73 2.63
C LEU A 239 7.90 -2.67 2.37
N HIS A 240 8.48 -3.66 1.69
CA HIS A 240 9.88 -3.64 1.28
C HIS A 240 10.16 -2.42 0.41
N LEU A 241 9.32 -2.19 -0.61
CA LEU A 241 9.40 -0.98 -1.43
C LEU A 241 9.38 0.31 -0.59
N ALA A 242 8.50 0.41 0.40
CA ALA A 242 8.36 1.62 1.23
C ALA A 242 9.44 1.78 2.32
N THR A 243 10.29 0.77 2.55
CA THR A 243 11.29 0.80 3.63
C THR A 243 12.72 0.68 3.11
N ILE A 244 12.92 0.10 1.93
CA ILE A 244 14.24 -0.19 1.37
C ILE A 244 14.45 0.60 0.07
N GLU A 245 13.58 0.42 -0.94
CA GLU A 245 13.75 1.07 -2.25
C GLU A 245 13.37 2.56 -2.22
N TYR A 246 12.23 2.89 -1.60
CA TYR A 246 11.73 4.24 -1.41
C TYR A 246 11.40 4.43 0.06
N PRO A 247 12.40 4.63 0.94
CA PRO A 247 12.18 4.67 2.37
C PRO A 247 11.27 5.84 2.77
N PHE A 248 10.16 5.57 3.46
CA PHE A 248 9.16 6.60 3.78
C PHE A 248 9.71 7.75 4.66
N TRP A 249 10.80 7.52 5.38
CA TRP A 249 11.49 8.54 6.17
C TRP A 249 12.44 9.42 5.35
N GLN A 250 12.65 9.10 4.07
CA GLN A 250 13.43 9.87 3.10
C GLN A 250 12.53 10.57 2.07
N ILE A 251 11.23 10.73 2.36
CA ILE A 251 10.34 11.53 1.51
C ILE A 251 10.79 12.99 1.62
N ASP A 252 11.72 13.38 0.76
CA ASP A 252 12.11 14.75 0.52
C ASP A 252 11.35 15.26 -0.70
N MET A 253 10.59 16.33 -0.51
CA MET A 253 9.81 16.95 -1.58
C MET A 253 10.69 17.88 -2.44
N ALA A 254 11.95 18.13 -2.06
CA ALA A 254 12.83 19.10 -2.72
C ALA A 254 13.91 18.47 -3.64
N GLY A 255 14.18 17.16 -3.52
CA GLY A 255 15.28 16.51 -4.24
C GLY A 255 14.83 15.34 -5.12
N GLY A 256 15.00 15.46 -6.43
CA GLY A 256 14.78 14.36 -7.39
C GLY A 256 16.07 13.58 -7.69
N PRO A 257 15.98 12.32 -8.14
CA PRO A 257 17.13 11.50 -8.48
C PRO A 257 17.78 11.98 -9.78
N GLU A 258 19.08 11.69 -9.97
CA GLU A 258 19.80 12.03 -11.21
C GLU A 258 19.16 11.46 -12.48
N ARG A 259 18.46 10.32 -12.35
CA ARG A 259 17.79 9.62 -13.44
C ARG A 259 16.36 9.24 -13.07
N VAL A 260 15.44 10.10 -13.47
CA VAL A 260 13.98 9.94 -13.34
C VAL A 260 13.51 8.64 -14.01
N PHE A 261 12.89 7.75 -13.26
CA PHE A 261 12.33 6.45 -13.67
C PHE A 261 13.30 5.48 -14.36
N LEU A 262 14.60 5.76 -14.39
CA LEU A 262 15.63 4.95 -15.05
C LEU A 262 16.63 4.38 -14.03
N ASN A 263 16.10 3.88 -12.91
CA ASN A 263 16.84 3.30 -11.81
C ASN A 263 16.19 1.97 -11.33
N GLY A 264 16.90 1.20 -10.49
CA GLY A 264 16.41 -0.11 -10.03
C GLY A 264 15.17 -0.03 -9.13
N ASN A 265 15.01 1.07 -8.39
CA ASN A 265 13.86 1.30 -7.51
C ASN A 265 12.59 1.54 -8.36
N ALA A 266 12.72 2.33 -9.42
CA ALA A 266 11.66 2.59 -10.39
C ALA A 266 11.26 1.31 -11.15
N ALA A 267 12.22 0.45 -11.50
CA ALA A 267 11.93 -0.85 -12.09
C ALA A 267 11.11 -1.74 -11.15
N THR A 268 11.39 -1.69 -9.85
CA THR A 268 10.62 -2.41 -8.81
C THR A 268 9.21 -1.86 -8.70
N ALA A 269 9.05 -0.55 -8.57
CA ALA A 269 7.73 0.10 -8.53
C ALA A 269 6.91 -0.24 -9.79
N GLY A 270 7.53 -0.17 -10.97
CA GLY A 270 6.91 -0.54 -12.24
C GLY A 270 6.48 -2.01 -12.28
N PHE A 271 7.30 -2.93 -11.77
CA PHE A 271 6.95 -4.34 -11.69
C PHE A 271 5.81 -4.62 -10.70
N LEU A 272 5.79 -3.95 -9.54
CA LEU A 272 4.69 -4.06 -8.58
C LEU A 272 3.38 -3.52 -9.17
N LEU A 273 3.43 -2.39 -9.87
CA LEU A 273 2.27 -1.84 -10.59
C LEU A 273 1.77 -2.81 -11.67
N ALA A 274 2.66 -3.37 -12.48
CA ALA A 274 2.32 -4.38 -13.48
C ALA A 274 1.70 -5.62 -12.83
N SER A 275 2.23 -6.06 -11.68
CA SER A 275 1.71 -7.18 -10.92
C SER A 275 0.29 -6.94 -10.42
N LEU A 276 -0.02 -5.74 -9.91
CA LEU A 276 -1.38 -5.35 -9.52
C LEU A 276 -2.35 -5.35 -10.71
N ILE A 277 -1.90 -4.87 -11.88
CA ILE A 277 -2.69 -4.89 -13.12
C ILE A 277 -2.99 -6.32 -13.55
N VAL A 278 -1.98 -7.20 -13.60
CA VAL A 278 -2.14 -8.61 -13.98
C VAL A 278 -3.02 -9.36 -12.98
N ALA A 279 -2.84 -9.13 -11.68
CA ALA A 279 -3.71 -9.68 -10.64
C ALA A 279 -5.18 -9.22 -10.83
N GLY A 280 -5.38 -7.93 -11.12
CA GLY A 280 -6.70 -7.35 -11.41
C GLY A 280 -7.31 -7.86 -12.73
N TRP A 281 -6.50 -8.35 -13.66
CA TRP A 281 -6.97 -9.01 -14.87
C TRP A 281 -7.46 -10.44 -14.60
N PHE A 282 -6.80 -11.18 -13.71
CA PHE A 282 -7.25 -12.53 -13.32
C PHE A 282 -8.53 -12.53 -12.49
N VAL A 283 -8.69 -11.56 -11.59
CA VAL A 283 -9.83 -11.51 -10.68
C VAL A 283 -11.06 -10.92 -11.37
N HIS A 284 -12.17 -11.67 -11.34
CA HIS A 284 -13.44 -11.23 -11.94
C HIS A 284 -14.31 -10.40 -10.99
N ASP A 285 -14.04 -10.47 -9.69
CA ASP A 285 -14.77 -9.71 -8.67
C ASP A 285 -14.44 -8.20 -8.78
N ARG A 286 -15.47 -7.39 -9.00
CA ARG A 286 -15.34 -5.94 -9.24
C ARG A 286 -14.82 -5.19 -8.01
N PHE A 287 -15.14 -5.65 -6.80
CA PHE A 287 -14.64 -5.05 -5.56
C PHE A 287 -13.14 -5.31 -5.41
N VAL A 288 -12.68 -6.54 -5.62
CA VAL A 288 -11.24 -6.86 -5.54
C VAL A 288 -10.45 -6.11 -6.62
N ARG A 289 -10.96 -6.03 -7.85
CA ARG A 289 -10.33 -5.24 -8.93
C ARG A 289 -10.20 -3.77 -8.56
N MET A 290 -11.24 -3.20 -7.94
CA MET A 290 -11.26 -1.82 -7.47
C MET A 290 -10.24 -1.59 -6.36
N LEU A 291 -10.07 -2.53 -5.42
CA LEU A 291 -9.03 -2.47 -4.39
C LEU A 291 -7.62 -2.56 -4.98
N LEU A 292 -7.39 -3.47 -5.94
CA LEU A 292 -6.10 -3.60 -6.62
C LEU A 292 -5.75 -2.34 -7.42
N ALA A 293 -6.74 -1.75 -8.11
CA ALA A 293 -6.56 -0.48 -8.80
C ALA A 293 -6.26 0.67 -7.82
N ALA A 294 -6.97 0.74 -6.69
CA ALA A 294 -6.72 1.74 -5.66
C ALA A 294 -5.31 1.59 -5.04
N ALA A 295 -4.87 0.35 -4.80
CA ALA A 295 -3.52 0.06 -4.34
C ALA A 295 -2.46 0.49 -5.38
N GLY A 296 -2.72 0.27 -6.67
CA GLY A 296 -1.85 0.73 -7.75
C GLY A 296 -1.76 2.25 -7.84
N VAL A 297 -2.89 2.95 -7.74
CA VAL A 297 -2.92 4.42 -7.68
C VAL A 297 -2.15 4.93 -6.45
N ALA A 298 -2.38 4.35 -5.27
CA ALA A 298 -1.68 4.73 -4.05
C ALA A 298 -0.17 4.49 -4.15
N LEU A 299 0.27 3.38 -4.76
CA LEU A 299 1.67 3.10 -5.03
C LEU A 299 2.29 4.19 -5.92
N VAL A 300 1.61 4.61 -6.99
CA VAL A 300 2.12 5.68 -7.86
C VAL A 300 2.20 7.00 -7.08
N VAL A 301 1.15 7.39 -6.35
CA VAL A 301 1.17 8.61 -5.51
C VAL A 301 2.38 8.61 -4.56
N TYR A 302 2.69 7.46 -3.96
CA TYR A 302 3.80 7.27 -3.04
C TYR A 302 5.17 7.38 -3.71
N VAL A 303 5.34 6.81 -4.91
CA VAL A 303 6.63 6.78 -5.63
C VAL A 303 6.97 8.13 -6.26
N LEU A 304 5.97 8.90 -6.71
CA LEU A 304 6.19 10.17 -7.41
C LEU A 304 7.15 11.17 -6.71
N PRO A 305 7.05 11.47 -5.41
CA PRO A 305 7.95 12.43 -4.77
C PRO A 305 9.41 12.00 -4.75
N PHE A 306 9.70 10.71 -4.91
CA PHE A 306 11.06 10.20 -5.00
C PHE A 306 11.61 10.20 -6.43
N GLU A 307 10.76 10.39 -7.44
CA GLU A 307 11.15 10.29 -8.85
C GLU A 307 11.01 11.62 -9.60
N LEU A 308 10.14 12.52 -9.12
CA LEU A 308 9.87 13.83 -9.71
C LEU A 308 10.04 14.93 -8.66
N SER A 309 10.34 16.15 -9.13
CA SER A 309 10.41 17.35 -8.29
C SER A 309 9.72 18.55 -8.94
N GLY A 310 9.41 19.57 -8.13
CA GLY A 310 8.80 20.84 -8.55
C GLY A 310 7.53 20.66 -9.39
N ALA A 311 7.41 21.46 -10.46
CA ALA A 311 6.22 21.44 -11.32
C ALA A 311 5.91 20.08 -11.96
N ALA A 312 6.94 19.25 -12.22
CA ALA A 312 6.74 17.91 -12.77
C ALA A 312 6.08 16.98 -11.74
N LEU A 313 6.44 17.09 -10.46
CA LEU A 313 5.82 16.34 -9.37
C LEU A 313 4.34 16.72 -9.19
N VAL A 314 4.04 18.02 -9.17
CA VAL A 314 2.65 18.53 -9.12
C VAL A 314 1.87 18.05 -10.35
N GLY A 315 2.48 18.07 -11.53
CA GLY A 315 1.92 17.51 -12.76
C GLY A 315 1.64 16.01 -12.66
N GLY A 316 2.57 15.25 -12.09
CA GLY A 316 2.43 13.81 -11.84
C GLY A 316 1.23 13.50 -10.94
N TRP A 317 1.13 14.13 -9.77
CA TRP A 317 -0.02 13.94 -8.88
C TRP A 317 -1.33 14.42 -9.50
N SER A 318 -1.31 15.51 -10.28
CA SER A 318 -2.47 15.98 -11.03
C SER A 318 -2.94 14.95 -12.08
N ALA A 319 -2.02 14.29 -12.77
CA ALA A 319 -2.34 13.21 -13.71
C ALA A 319 -2.92 11.98 -12.97
N VAL A 320 -2.31 11.58 -11.86
CA VAL A 320 -2.79 10.46 -11.04
C VAL A 320 -4.19 10.73 -10.48
N TRP A 321 -4.46 11.97 -10.04
CA TRP A 321 -5.79 12.40 -9.61
C TRP A 321 -6.83 12.16 -10.71
N VAL A 322 -6.56 12.59 -11.95
CA VAL A 322 -7.46 12.40 -13.10
C VAL A 322 -7.64 10.91 -13.41
N VAL A 323 -6.55 10.13 -13.47
CA VAL A 323 -6.61 8.70 -13.74
C VAL A 323 -7.44 7.97 -12.69
N ALA A 324 -7.27 8.28 -11.41
CA ALA A 324 -8.04 7.68 -10.32
C ALA A 324 -9.55 7.97 -10.44
N LEU A 325 -9.93 9.19 -10.85
CA LEU A 325 -11.33 9.53 -11.13
C LEU A 325 -11.88 8.78 -12.35
N VAL A 326 -11.09 8.60 -13.41
CA VAL A 326 -11.48 7.80 -14.58
C VAL A 326 -11.73 6.34 -14.18
N LEU A 327 -10.80 5.74 -13.41
CA LEU A 327 -10.95 4.37 -12.91
C LEU A 327 -12.19 4.25 -12.03
N TRP A 328 -12.42 5.20 -11.12
CA TRP A 328 -13.61 5.23 -10.27
C TRP A 328 -14.93 5.35 -11.06
N ARG A 329 -14.89 5.99 -12.23
CA ARG A 329 -16.02 6.11 -13.16
C ARG A 329 -16.24 4.88 -14.02
N THR A 330 -15.24 4.05 -14.18
CA THR A 330 -15.27 2.91 -15.10
C THR A 330 -16.11 1.76 -14.50
N PRO A 331 -17.10 1.20 -15.24
CA PRO A 331 -17.96 0.13 -14.73
C PRO A 331 -17.22 -1.10 -14.21
N ALA A 332 -16.05 -1.41 -14.79
CA ALA A 332 -15.21 -2.53 -14.38
C ALA A 332 -14.70 -2.45 -12.93
N PHE A 333 -14.64 -1.24 -12.35
CA PHE A 333 -14.17 -0.99 -10.97
C PHE A 333 -15.31 -0.50 -10.06
N ARG A 334 -16.57 -0.65 -10.49
CA ARG A 334 -17.75 -0.28 -9.71
C ARG A 334 -18.39 -1.54 -9.13
N PRO A 335 -18.10 -1.89 -7.86
CA PRO A 335 -18.75 -3.00 -7.21
C PRO A 335 -20.24 -2.70 -7.02
N ASP A 336 -21.08 -3.70 -7.23
CA ASP A 336 -22.46 -3.65 -6.76
C ASP A 336 -22.45 -4.05 -5.29
N ILE A 337 -22.73 -3.11 -4.40
CA ILE A 337 -22.56 -3.32 -2.95
C ILE A 337 -23.69 -4.20 -2.41
N ASP A 338 -24.84 -4.20 -3.08
CA ASP A 338 -26.02 -4.96 -2.67
C ASP A 338 -25.83 -6.47 -2.93
N ASP A 339 -24.99 -6.84 -3.90
CA ASP A 339 -24.62 -8.23 -4.20
C ASP A 339 -23.90 -8.95 -3.02
N TYR A 340 -23.29 -8.20 -2.09
CA TYR A 340 -22.50 -8.79 -1.00
C TYR A 340 -23.34 -9.25 0.20
N GLY A 341 -24.66 -9.00 0.23
CA GLY A 341 -25.60 -9.62 1.18
C GLY A 341 -25.24 -9.48 2.67
N VAL A 342 -24.64 -8.35 3.06
CA VAL A 342 -24.00 -8.22 4.38
C VAL A 342 -25.01 -7.79 5.46
N SER A 343 -25.40 -8.73 6.32
CA SER A 343 -26.33 -8.48 7.44
C SER A 343 -25.72 -7.65 8.59
N VAL A 344 -24.39 -7.59 8.68
CA VAL A 344 -23.68 -6.94 9.78
C VAL A 344 -23.32 -5.50 9.42
N ARG A 345 -23.90 -4.53 10.13
CA ARG A 345 -23.80 -3.08 9.84
C ARG A 345 -22.35 -2.58 9.69
N TRP A 346 -21.42 -3.00 10.56
CA TRP A 346 -20.03 -2.53 10.48
C TRP A 346 -19.30 -3.07 9.24
N ARG A 347 -19.57 -4.32 8.83
CA ARG A 347 -19.01 -4.91 7.60
C ARG A 347 -19.55 -4.20 6.38
N ALA A 348 -20.85 -3.91 6.37
CA ALA A 348 -21.47 -3.13 5.30
C ALA A 348 -20.92 -1.70 5.23
N LEU A 349 -20.57 -1.08 6.36
CA LEU A 349 -19.91 0.22 6.40
C LEU A 349 -18.47 0.13 5.85
N ALA A 350 -17.71 -0.88 6.26
CA ALA A 350 -16.34 -1.10 5.78
C ALA A 350 -16.29 -1.31 4.26
N ILE A 351 -17.20 -2.13 3.71
CA ILE A 351 -17.31 -2.38 2.27
C ILE A 351 -17.73 -1.12 1.52
N ARG A 352 -18.70 -0.36 2.05
CA ARG A 352 -19.10 0.93 1.48
C ARG A 352 -17.96 1.94 1.47
N GLY A 353 -17.19 2.03 2.56
CA GLY A 353 -16.00 2.87 2.62
C GLY A 353 -14.94 2.44 1.61
N ALA A 354 -14.63 1.14 1.58
CA ALA A 354 -13.67 0.56 0.65
C ALA A 354 -14.07 0.74 -0.82
N ALA A 355 -15.36 0.75 -1.15
CA ALA A 355 -15.85 1.04 -2.51
C ALA A 355 -15.50 2.47 -2.99
N HIS A 356 -15.11 3.36 -2.09
CA HIS A 356 -14.63 4.71 -2.40
C HIS A 356 -13.10 4.80 -2.43
N ALA A 357 -12.35 3.69 -2.32
CA ALA A 357 -10.90 3.71 -2.24
C ALA A 357 -10.23 4.45 -3.42
N LEU A 358 -10.74 4.30 -4.64
CA LEU A 358 -10.25 5.06 -5.81
C LEU A 358 -10.51 6.57 -5.69
N ALA A 359 -11.68 6.97 -5.18
CA ALA A 359 -12.01 8.38 -4.95
C ALA A 359 -11.17 8.97 -3.81
N VAL A 360 -10.88 8.19 -2.77
CA VAL A 360 -9.95 8.57 -1.69
C VAL A 360 -8.55 8.76 -2.25
N ALA A 361 -8.04 7.82 -3.04
CA ALA A 361 -6.72 7.92 -3.66
C ALA A 361 -6.61 9.14 -4.61
N ALA A 362 -7.69 9.43 -5.35
CA ALA A 362 -7.83 10.65 -6.15
C ALA A 362 -7.71 11.91 -5.29
N GLY A 363 -8.39 11.95 -4.14
CA GLY A 363 -8.33 13.05 -3.18
C GLY A 363 -6.94 13.22 -2.57
N VAL A 364 -6.26 12.13 -2.20
CA VAL A 364 -4.89 12.16 -1.68
C VAL A 364 -3.93 12.77 -2.70
N ALA A 365 -3.99 12.33 -3.97
CA ALA A 365 -3.16 12.90 -5.03
C ALA A 365 -3.40 14.42 -5.19
N ALA A 366 -4.66 14.85 -5.18
CA ALA A 366 -5.01 16.27 -5.24
C ALA A 366 -4.47 17.06 -4.02
N ILE A 367 -4.58 16.51 -2.81
CA ILE A 367 -4.07 17.13 -1.58
C ILE A 367 -2.55 17.26 -1.65
N CYS A 368 -1.82 16.23 -2.06
CA CYS A 368 -0.36 16.29 -2.22
C CYS A 368 0.04 17.40 -3.20
N ALA A 369 -0.64 17.50 -4.35
CA ALA A 369 -0.41 18.57 -5.32
C ALA A 369 -0.68 19.97 -4.72
N ILE A 370 -1.78 20.15 -3.98
CA ILE A 370 -2.11 21.42 -3.30
C ILE A 370 -1.05 21.76 -2.26
N GLN A 371 -0.66 20.80 -1.42
CA GLN A 371 0.33 21.03 -0.36
C GLN A 371 1.68 21.41 -0.95
N HIS A 372 2.15 20.72 -1.99
CA HIS A 372 3.41 21.06 -2.63
C HIS A 372 3.35 22.46 -3.27
N LEU A 373 2.27 22.77 -4.00
CA LEU A 373 2.10 24.09 -4.61
C LEU A 373 2.09 25.20 -3.54
N THR A 374 1.36 25.01 -2.44
CA THR A 374 1.13 26.07 -1.44
C THR A 374 2.20 26.17 -0.36
N ALA A 375 2.99 25.12 -0.13
CA ALA A 375 4.04 25.10 0.88
C ALA A 375 5.45 25.31 0.30
N LEU A 376 5.66 24.96 -0.98
CA LEU A 376 7.00 24.99 -1.60
C LEU A 376 7.06 25.92 -2.82
N ASP A 377 6.15 25.78 -3.78
CA ASP A 377 6.22 26.56 -5.03
C ASP A 377 5.72 28.01 -4.87
N LEU A 378 4.66 28.21 -4.08
CA LEU A 378 3.95 29.47 -3.87
C LEU A 378 3.56 29.63 -2.39
N PRO A 379 4.53 29.75 -1.47
CA PRO A 379 4.26 29.92 -0.05
C PRO A 379 3.52 31.24 0.20
N LEU A 380 2.48 31.21 1.04
CA LEU A 380 1.59 32.36 1.22
C LEU A 380 2.32 33.64 1.71
N GLU A 381 3.45 33.50 2.38
CA GLU A 381 4.29 34.61 2.86
C GLU A 381 4.93 35.43 1.72
N ASP A 382 5.15 34.81 0.57
CA ASP A 382 5.68 35.47 -0.64
C ASP A 382 4.58 36.13 -1.48
N ALA A 383 3.31 35.98 -1.09
CA ALA A 383 2.22 36.61 -1.80
C ALA A 383 2.38 38.14 -1.74
N PHE A 384 2.29 38.80 -2.89
CA PHE A 384 2.52 40.23 -3.05
C PHE A 384 3.95 40.70 -2.67
N ALA A 385 4.95 39.82 -2.79
CA ALA A 385 6.35 40.22 -2.67
C ALA A 385 6.72 41.33 -3.68
N GLN A 386 7.70 42.16 -3.30
CA GLN A 386 8.16 43.28 -4.15
C GLN A 386 8.87 42.78 -5.41
N THR A 387 9.59 41.66 -5.31
CA THR A 387 10.25 40.98 -6.42
C THR A 387 9.27 40.03 -7.10
N ARG A 388 8.97 40.30 -8.37
CA ARG A 388 8.05 39.53 -9.21
C ARG A 388 8.80 38.86 -10.37
N PRO A 389 8.25 37.78 -10.94
CA PRO A 389 8.80 37.19 -12.15
C PRO A 389 8.79 38.20 -13.31
N GLU A 390 9.89 38.25 -14.07
CA GLU A 390 10.03 39.14 -15.24
C GLU A 390 8.95 38.88 -16.29
N THR A 391 8.59 37.62 -16.50
CA THR A 391 7.53 37.18 -17.39
C THR A 391 6.44 36.45 -16.59
N PRO A 392 5.30 37.10 -16.33
CA PRO A 392 4.18 36.48 -15.63
C PRO A 392 3.69 35.21 -16.33
N PHE A 393 3.31 34.21 -15.54
CA PHE A 393 2.64 32.98 -16.00
C PHE A 393 3.49 31.99 -16.83
N VAL A 394 4.78 32.26 -17.08
CA VAL A 394 5.67 31.38 -17.87
C VAL A 394 6.65 30.60 -16.98
N ASN A 395 6.64 30.83 -15.67
CA ASN A 395 7.53 30.19 -14.70
C ASN A 395 7.03 28.81 -14.21
N ALA A 396 7.92 28.06 -13.54
CA ALA A 396 7.62 26.73 -13.03
C ALA A 396 6.41 26.68 -12.07
N PRO A 397 6.23 27.60 -11.09
CA PRO A 397 5.03 27.61 -10.26
C PRO A 397 3.73 27.80 -11.04
N SER A 398 3.75 28.62 -12.11
CA SER A 398 2.59 28.81 -12.99
C SER A 398 2.27 27.54 -13.78
N LEU A 399 3.29 26.79 -14.22
CA LEU A 399 3.09 25.49 -14.86
C LEU A 399 2.47 24.48 -13.89
N ALA A 400 2.93 24.43 -12.64
CA ALA A 400 2.38 23.58 -11.59
C ALA A 400 0.88 23.88 -11.33
N ALA A 401 0.55 25.16 -11.15
CA ALA A 401 -0.84 25.61 -11.01
C ALA A 401 -1.70 25.26 -12.23
N THR A 402 -1.13 25.38 -13.45
CA THR A 402 -1.82 25.02 -14.70
C THR A 402 -2.17 23.54 -14.76
N PHE A 403 -1.25 22.64 -14.37
CA PHE A 403 -1.55 21.21 -14.28
C PHE A 403 -2.71 20.91 -13.34
N MET A 404 -2.74 21.57 -12.18
CA MET A 404 -3.82 21.36 -11.21
C MET A 404 -5.16 21.94 -11.69
N ILE A 405 -5.16 23.12 -12.33
CA ILE A 405 -6.36 23.71 -12.95
C ILE A 405 -6.90 22.75 -14.02
N ALA A 406 -6.02 22.24 -14.90
CA ALA A 406 -6.41 21.30 -15.95
C ALA A 406 -6.98 20.00 -15.34
N ALA A 407 -6.36 19.46 -14.30
CA ALA A 407 -6.84 18.27 -13.60
C ALA A 407 -8.19 18.49 -12.90
N ALA A 408 -8.39 19.67 -12.29
CA ALA A 408 -9.65 20.05 -11.67
C ALA A 408 -10.79 20.17 -12.70
N LEU A 409 -10.52 20.80 -13.85
CA LEU A 409 -11.49 20.90 -14.95
C LEU A 409 -11.78 19.53 -15.60
N ALA A 410 -10.76 18.71 -15.81
CA ALA A 410 -10.93 17.32 -16.27
C ALA A 410 -11.76 16.51 -15.26
N GLY A 411 -11.48 16.65 -13.97
CA GLY A 411 -12.26 16.08 -12.89
C GLY A 411 -13.73 16.48 -12.97
N ALA A 412 -14.02 17.78 -13.13
CA ALA A 412 -15.39 18.30 -13.28
C ALA A 412 -16.15 17.64 -14.46
N TRP A 413 -15.46 17.39 -15.57
CA TRP A 413 -16.03 16.69 -16.73
C TRP A 413 -16.24 15.19 -16.47
N ILE A 414 -15.26 14.53 -15.84
CA ILE A 414 -15.31 13.11 -15.48
C ILE A 414 -16.45 12.84 -14.51
N VAL A 415 -16.62 13.69 -13.48
CA VAL A 415 -17.65 13.55 -12.44
C VAL A 415 -18.97 14.25 -12.78
N ARG A 416 -19.21 14.64 -14.04
CA ARG A 416 -20.37 15.47 -14.43
C ARG A 416 -21.76 14.98 -14.04
N ALA A 417 -21.93 13.68 -13.84
CA ALA A 417 -23.19 13.09 -13.36
C ALA A 417 -23.45 13.27 -11.85
N TRP A 418 -22.50 13.84 -11.11
CA TRP A 418 -22.62 14.14 -9.68
C TRP A 418 -22.47 15.63 -9.47
N ASP A 419 -23.60 16.34 -9.46
CA ASP A 419 -23.66 17.80 -9.50
C ASP A 419 -22.72 18.44 -8.47
N ARG A 420 -22.79 18.03 -7.21
CA ARG A 420 -21.93 18.59 -6.15
C ARG A 420 -20.43 18.37 -6.40
N ALA A 421 -20.04 17.18 -6.85
CA ALA A 421 -18.62 16.88 -7.10
C ALA A 421 -18.10 17.72 -8.28
N ARG A 422 -18.89 17.84 -9.34
CA ARG A 422 -18.58 18.72 -10.48
C ARG A 422 -18.47 20.19 -10.04
N GLY A 423 -19.37 20.65 -9.18
CA GLY A 423 -19.35 21.99 -8.59
C GLY A 423 -18.04 22.28 -7.88
N TRP A 424 -17.66 21.42 -6.94
CA TRP A 424 -16.41 21.55 -6.18
C TRP A 424 -15.14 21.47 -7.05
N SER A 425 -15.12 20.62 -8.08
CA SER A 425 -13.99 20.57 -9.02
C SER A 425 -13.81 21.87 -9.80
N ILE A 426 -14.91 22.53 -10.23
CA ILE A 426 -14.84 23.84 -10.88
C ILE A 426 -14.36 24.91 -9.89
N VAL A 427 -14.85 24.88 -8.66
CA VAL A 427 -14.40 25.81 -7.60
C VAL A 427 -12.91 25.63 -7.32
N ALA A 428 -12.41 24.39 -7.27
CA ALA A 428 -10.98 24.14 -7.08
C ALA A 428 -10.13 24.77 -8.19
N ALA A 429 -10.55 24.63 -9.46
CA ALA A 429 -9.87 25.27 -10.59
C ALA A 429 -9.83 26.80 -10.44
N VAL A 430 -10.95 27.42 -10.07
CA VAL A 430 -11.06 28.87 -9.84
C VAL A 430 -10.22 29.31 -8.64
N ALA A 431 -10.20 28.53 -7.56
CA ALA A 431 -9.43 28.83 -6.36
C ALA A 431 -7.92 28.77 -6.63
N ILE A 432 -7.43 27.77 -7.36
CA ILE A 432 -6.02 27.65 -7.75
C ILE A 432 -5.62 28.83 -8.66
N ALA A 433 -6.45 29.17 -9.65
CA ALA A 433 -6.21 30.33 -10.50
C ALA A 433 -6.19 31.64 -9.71
N GLY A 434 -7.11 31.80 -8.75
CA GLY A 434 -7.15 32.96 -7.85
C GLY A 434 -5.92 33.04 -6.94
N TYR A 435 -5.46 31.90 -6.42
CA TYR A 435 -4.28 31.81 -5.56
C TYR A 435 -2.99 32.15 -6.30
N LEU A 436 -2.88 31.82 -7.59
CA LEU A 436 -1.69 32.11 -8.41
C LEU A 436 -1.48 33.62 -8.63
N LEU A 437 -2.55 34.41 -8.77
CA LEU A 437 -2.48 35.81 -9.21
C LEU A 437 -1.59 36.72 -8.35
N PRO A 438 -1.68 36.72 -7.00
CA PRO A 438 -0.82 37.52 -6.11
C PRO A 438 0.69 37.36 -6.30
N PHE A 439 1.13 36.24 -6.87
CA PHE A 439 2.54 35.93 -7.09
C PHE A 439 3.03 36.36 -8.47
N GLN A 440 2.11 36.57 -9.43
CA GLN A 440 2.47 36.78 -10.83
C GLN A 440 2.31 38.24 -11.28
N VAL A 441 1.38 39.00 -10.69
CA VAL A 441 1.02 40.33 -11.19
C VAL A 441 0.87 41.37 -10.09
N VAL A 442 0.85 42.65 -10.49
CA VAL A 442 0.59 43.81 -9.61
C VAL A 442 -0.78 43.73 -8.95
N GLU A 443 -0.93 44.33 -7.77
CA GLU A 443 -2.13 44.28 -6.92
C GLU A 443 -3.41 44.69 -7.67
N ALA A 444 -3.35 45.76 -8.48
CA ALA A 444 -4.48 46.19 -9.30
C ALA A 444 -4.89 45.13 -10.34
N ALA A 445 -3.93 44.43 -10.92
CA ALA A 445 -4.18 43.33 -11.86
C ALA A 445 -4.67 42.07 -11.13
N VAL A 446 -4.27 41.82 -9.88
CA VAL A 446 -4.85 40.77 -9.03
C VAL A 446 -6.34 41.02 -8.81
N VAL A 447 -6.72 42.26 -8.44
CA VAL A 447 -8.14 42.62 -8.27
C VAL A 447 -8.91 42.44 -9.58
N ALA A 448 -8.34 42.85 -10.71
CA ALA A 448 -8.96 42.63 -12.02
C ALA A 448 -9.13 41.14 -12.35
N GLY A 449 -8.11 40.32 -12.07
CA GLY A 449 -8.14 38.87 -12.27
C GLY A 449 -9.18 38.17 -11.38
N TRP A 450 -9.24 38.48 -10.09
CA TRP A 450 -10.27 37.97 -9.18
C TRP A 450 -11.67 38.41 -9.60
N SER A 451 -11.83 39.64 -10.07
CA SER A 451 -13.10 40.14 -10.62
C SER A 451 -13.53 39.36 -11.88
N ALA A 452 -12.60 39.08 -12.79
CA ALA A 452 -12.86 38.26 -13.98
C ALA A 452 -13.25 36.81 -13.61
N LEU A 453 -12.56 36.20 -12.64
CA LEU A 453 -12.93 34.88 -12.11
C LEU A 453 -14.30 34.89 -11.43
N ALA A 454 -14.62 35.94 -10.67
CA ALA A 454 -15.92 36.12 -10.03
C ALA A 454 -17.06 36.22 -11.05
N VAL A 455 -16.82 36.91 -12.18
CA VAL A 455 -17.77 36.97 -13.31
C VAL A 455 -17.93 35.60 -13.95
N ALA A 456 -16.82 34.93 -14.28
CA ALA A 456 -16.84 33.63 -14.94
C ALA A 456 -17.66 32.60 -14.14
N ILE A 457 -17.42 32.52 -12.82
CA ILE A 457 -18.15 31.58 -11.96
C ILE A 457 -19.61 32.01 -11.72
N ALA A 458 -19.91 33.31 -11.65
CA ALA A 458 -21.29 33.79 -11.57
C ALA A 458 -22.08 33.45 -12.85
N LEU A 459 -21.48 33.55 -14.03
CA LEU A 459 -22.14 33.21 -15.29
C LEU A 459 -22.38 31.70 -15.43
N LEU A 460 -21.54 30.85 -14.83
CA LEU A 460 -21.71 29.39 -14.84
C LEU A 460 -23.00 28.92 -14.17
N VAL A 461 -23.57 29.70 -13.25
CA VAL A 461 -24.87 29.43 -12.61
C VAL A 461 -25.98 29.19 -13.64
N ARG A 462 -25.92 29.86 -14.79
CA ARG A 462 -26.91 29.69 -15.87
C ARG A 462 -26.86 28.31 -16.53
N ARG A 463 -25.70 27.65 -16.49
CA ARG A 463 -25.46 26.33 -17.08
C ARG A 463 -25.49 25.20 -16.04
N ASP A 464 -25.41 25.55 -14.76
CA ASP A 464 -25.39 24.60 -13.65
C ASP A 464 -26.09 25.20 -12.43
N ALA A 465 -27.41 25.16 -12.48
CA ALA A 465 -28.27 25.68 -11.43
C ALA A 465 -28.16 24.87 -10.12
N ALA A 466 -27.77 23.59 -10.20
CA ALA A 466 -27.63 22.72 -9.03
C ALA A 466 -26.56 23.22 -8.06
N ASN A 467 -25.51 23.86 -8.58
CA ASN A 467 -24.41 24.44 -7.79
C ASN A 467 -24.50 25.97 -7.62
N ALA A 468 -25.66 26.57 -7.90
CA ALA A 468 -25.83 28.03 -7.87
C ALA A 468 -25.34 28.66 -6.56
N ALA A 469 -25.73 28.10 -5.41
CA ALA A 469 -25.33 28.63 -4.10
C ALA A 469 -23.81 28.63 -3.89
N LEU A 470 -23.15 27.55 -4.31
CA LEU A 470 -21.68 27.41 -4.23
C LEU A 470 -20.99 28.46 -5.11
N TYR A 471 -21.41 28.59 -6.37
CA TYR A 471 -20.81 29.55 -7.31
C TYR A 471 -21.03 30.99 -6.91
N HIS A 472 -22.21 31.32 -6.37
CA HIS A 472 -22.45 32.65 -5.81
C HIS A 472 -21.57 32.92 -4.60
N GLY A 473 -21.44 31.96 -3.68
CA GLY A 473 -20.57 32.12 -2.50
C GLY A 473 -19.13 32.41 -2.91
N VAL A 474 -18.59 31.66 -3.87
CA VAL A 474 -17.22 31.87 -4.37
C VAL A 474 -17.07 33.17 -5.15
N SER A 475 -18.05 33.54 -5.98
CA SER A 475 -18.07 34.84 -6.67
C SER A 475 -18.03 36.01 -5.67
N LEU A 476 -18.88 35.95 -4.64
CA LEU A 476 -18.91 36.96 -3.56
C LEU A 476 -17.61 37.01 -2.77
N ALA A 477 -17.00 35.85 -2.47
CA ALA A 477 -15.72 35.79 -1.78
C ALA A 477 -14.60 36.46 -2.59
N LEU A 478 -14.50 36.17 -3.90
CA LEU A 478 -13.52 36.80 -4.79
C LEU A 478 -13.71 38.32 -4.87
N LEU A 479 -14.95 38.80 -4.99
CA LEU A 479 -15.25 40.24 -4.97
C LEU A 479 -14.91 40.87 -3.62
N GLY A 480 -15.21 40.18 -2.52
CA GLY A 480 -14.86 40.63 -1.16
C GLY A 480 -13.36 40.74 -0.96
N PHE A 481 -12.58 39.73 -1.36
CA PHE A 481 -11.11 39.78 -1.32
C PHE A 481 -10.55 40.88 -2.22
N GLY A 482 -11.12 41.07 -3.42
CA GLY A 482 -10.72 42.16 -4.32
C GLY A 482 -10.97 43.54 -3.72
N ALA A 483 -12.13 43.74 -3.07
CA ALA A 483 -12.46 44.99 -2.38
C ALA A 483 -11.52 45.24 -1.18
N LEU A 484 -11.25 44.21 -0.37
CA LEU A 484 -10.30 44.30 0.74
C LEU A 484 -8.89 44.64 0.27
N LEU A 485 -8.38 43.98 -0.78
CA LEU A 485 -7.07 44.27 -1.35
C LEU A 485 -7.01 45.68 -1.92
N THR A 486 -8.10 46.14 -2.55
CA THR A 486 -8.19 47.51 -3.07
C THR A 486 -8.06 48.52 -1.95
N LEU A 487 -8.84 48.38 -0.87
CA LEU A 487 -8.80 49.28 0.28
C LEU A 487 -7.50 49.18 1.10
N ALA A 488 -6.83 48.02 1.08
CA ALA A 488 -5.62 47.82 1.87
C ALA A 488 -4.35 48.29 1.15
N ARG A 489 -4.25 48.07 -0.17
CA ARG A 489 -2.97 48.23 -0.90
C ARG A 489 -3.05 49.01 -2.22
N VAL A 490 -4.19 49.03 -2.91
CA VAL A 490 -4.30 49.68 -4.24
C VAL A 490 -4.76 51.13 -4.15
N ALA A 491 -5.82 51.37 -3.37
CA ALA A 491 -6.48 52.64 -3.16
C ALA A 491 -6.93 52.75 -1.69
N PRO A 492 -5.99 52.97 -0.76
CA PRO A 492 -6.32 53.11 0.66
C PRO A 492 -7.12 54.37 0.97
N LEU A 493 -7.92 54.34 2.04
CA LEU A 493 -8.90 55.38 2.40
C LEU A 493 -8.24 56.73 2.71
N ASP A 494 -6.97 56.74 3.09
CA ASP A 494 -6.17 57.96 3.30
C ASP A 494 -6.01 58.77 2.00
N ARG A 495 -6.17 58.17 0.82
CA ARG A 495 -6.20 58.90 -0.46
C ARG A 495 -7.41 59.81 -0.63
N LEU A 496 -8.46 59.64 0.17
CA LEU A 496 -9.60 60.56 0.19
C LEU A 496 -9.27 61.87 0.94
N ALA A 497 -8.18 61.91 1.71
CA ALA A 497 -7.68 63.13 2.32
C ALA A 497 -6.86 63.93 1.30
N VAL A 498 -7.28 65.16 1.02
CA VAL A 498 -6.58 66.06 0.10
C VAL A 498 -5.29 66.55 0.78
N ASP A 499 -4.13 66.16 0.23
CA ASP A 499 -2.81 66.63 0.65
C ASP A 499 -2.21 67.52 -0.44
N ALA A 500 -1.94 68.78 -0.11
CA ALA A 500 -1.41 69.78 -1.03
C ALA A 500 0.01 69.49 -1.52
N THR A 501 0.70 68.48 -0.95
CA THR A 501 2.10 68.16 -1.24
C THR A 501 2.30 66.93 -2.13
N ARG A 502 1.25 66.13 -2.40
CA ARG A 502 1.33 64.95 -3.29
C ARG A 502 0.83 65.27 -4.69
N ALA A 503 1.74 65.39 -5.66
CA ALA A 503 1.39 65.41 -7.07
C ALA A 503 1.04 64.00 -7.55
N SER A 504 0.06 63.88 -8.46
CA SER A 504 -0.33 62.61 -9.07
C SER A 504 0.59 62.26 -10.25
N ASP A 505 1.38 61.21 -10.14
CA ASP A 505 2.38 60.79 -11.15
C ASP A 505 1.77 60.05 -12.37
N HIS A 506 0.47 60.17 -12.60
CA HIS A 506 -0.25 59.41 -13.62
C HIS A 506 -1.43 60.19 -14.20
N PRO A 507 -1.84 59.92 -15.45
CA PRO A 507 -2.98 60.59 -16.08
C PRO A 507 -4.30 60.33 -15.35
N LEU A 508 -5.25 61.27 -15.50
CA LEU A 508 -6.61 61.14 -14.98
C LEU A 508 -7.24 59.83 -15.48
N LEU A 509 -7.81 59.03 -14.58
CA LEU A 509 -8.41 57.72 -14.85
C LEU A 509 -7.44 56.62 -15.34
N TRP A 510 -6.13 56.87 -15.30
CA TRP A 510 -5.11 55.92 -15.71
C TRP A 510 -4.23 55.51 -14.53
N SER A 511 -4.90 54.92 -13.53
CA SER A 511 -4.30 54.46 -12.28
C SER A 511 -4.66 53.01 -11.98
N GLY A 512 -3.85 52.33 -11.15
CA GLY A 512 -4.19 51.01 -10.62
C GLY A 512 -5.50 51.01 -9.82
N ALA A 513 -5.84 52.13 -9.18
CA ALA A 513 -7.10 52.31 -8.45
C ALA A 513 -8.30 52.28 -9.40
N THR A 514 -8.22 53.01 -10.52
CA THR A 514 -9.28 53.05 -11.54
C THR A 514 -9.48 51.68 -12.20
N VAL A 515 -8.39 50.95 -12.48
CA VAL A 515 -8.47 49.58 -13.00
C VAL A 515 -9.17 48.64 -12.01
N ALA A 516 -8.77 48.67 -10.74
CA ALA A 516 -9.36 47.84 -9.69
C ALA A 516 -10.85 48.18 -9.44
N GLY A 517 -11.19 49.47 -9.36
CA GLY A 517 -12.55 49.97 -9.15
C GLY A 517 -13.51 49.58 -10.26
N ILE A 518 -13.13 49.84 -11.51
CA ILE A 518 -13.93 49.46 -12.68
C ILE A 518 -14.13 47.95 -12.74
N ALA A 519 -13.07 47.16 -12.52
CA ALA A 519 -13.17 45.70 -12.54
C ALA A 519 -14.15 45.18 -11.48
N LEU A 520 -14.06 45.67 -10.23
CA LEU A 520 -14.98 45.32 -9.15
C LEU A 520 -16.41 45.75 -9.45
N ALA A 521 -16.61 46.96 -9.97
CA ALA A 521 -17.93 47.48 -10.30
C ALA A 521 -18.62 46.67 -11.41
N VAL A 522 -17.90 46.37 -12.49
CA VAL A 522 -18.38 45.53 -13.58
C VAL A 522 -18.72 44.14 -13.07
N ALA A 523 -17.84 43.54 -12.27
CA ALA A 523 -18.03 42.18 -11.78
C ALA A 523 -19.21 42.08 -10.78
N ALA A 524 -19.33 43.04 -9.85
CA ALA A 524 -20.46 43.14 -8.94
C ALA A 524 -21.78 43.39 -9.70
N GLY A 525 -21.77 44.22 -10.73
CA GLY A 525 -22.94 44.46 -11.59
C GLY A 525 -23.38 43.21 -12.37
N VAL A 526 -22.43 42.43 -12.92
CA VAL A 526 -22.75 41.16 -13.58
C VAL A 526 -23.28 40.14 -12.57
N ALA A 527 -22.63 40.00 -11.41
CA ALA A 527 -23.10 39.12 -10.34
C ALA A 527 -24.52 39.50 -9.91
N ALA A 528 -24.81 40.78 -9.70
CA ALA A 528 -26.14 41.29 -9.35
C ALA A 528 -27.21 40.90 -10.37
N ARG A 529 -26.90 40.96 -11.68
CA ARG A 529 -27.83 40.52 -12.74
C ARG A 529 -28.13 39.02 -12.68
N VAL A 530 -27.17 38.19 -12.27
CA VAL A 530 -27.38 36.74 -12.13
C VAL A 530 -28.25 36.43 -10.91
N VAL A 531 -28.13 37.19 -9.82
CA VAL A 531 -28.94 37.03 -8.59
C VAL A 531 -30.04 38.08 -8.43
N ARG A 532 -30.57 38.63 -9.53
CA ARG A 532 -31.57 39.72 -9.50
C ARG A 532 -32.81 39.39 -8.67
N ASP A 533 -33.16 38.10 -8.62
CA ASP A 533 -34.35 37.59 -7.93
C ASP A 533 -34.08 37.29 -6.44
N LYS A 534 -32.86 37.54 -5.95
CA LYS A 534 -32.45 37.30 -4.56
C LYS A 534 -32.23 38.63 -3.81
N PRO A 535 -32.48 38.66 -2.49
CA PRO A 535 -32.40 39.89 -1.68
C PRO A 535 -31.00 40.54 -1.67
N HIS A 536 -29.93 39.74 -1.81
CA HIS A 536 -28.55 40.25 -1.87
C HIS A 536 -28.15 40.86 -3.22
N GLY A 537 -28.95 40.69 -4.29
CA GLY A 537 -28.66 41.32 -5.58
C GLY A 537 -28.66 42.85 -5.52
N ARG A 538 -29.51 43.44 -4.66
CA ARG A 538 -29.56 44.91 -4.44
C ARG A 538 -28.28 45.44 -3.81
N TRP A 539 -27.73 44.72 -2.82
CA TRP A 539 -26.48 45.08 -2.15
C TRP A 539 -25.28 45.04 -3.10
N LEU A 540 -25.27 44.12 -4.08
CA LEU A 540 -24.23 44.09 -5.10
C LEU A 540 -24.27 45.30 -6.05
N ILE A 541 -25.46 45.82 -6.37
CA ILE A 541 -25.60 47.05 -7.16
C ILE A 541 -25.09 48.26 -6.38
N VAL A 542 -25.40 48.32 -5.08
CA VAL A 542 -24.87 49.36 -4.19
C VAL A 542 -23.34 49.27 -4.12
N ALA A 543 -22.79 48.06 -3.91
CA ALA A 543 -21.34 47.85 -3.90
C ALA A 543 -20.68 48.25 -5.23
N ALA A 544 -21.29 47.92 -6.37
CA ALA A 544 -20.82 48.35 -7.68
C ALA A 544 -20.82 49.88 -7.82
N SER A 545 -21.87 50.55 -7.33
CA SER A 545 -21.97 52.01 -7.37
C SER A 545 -20.93 52.68 -6.49
N ILE A 546 -20.69 52.13 -5.28
CA ILE A 546 -19.64 52.60 -4.36
C ILE A 546 -18.27 52.43 -5.01
N ALA A 547 -17.99 51.28 -5.63
CA ALA A 547 -16.72 51.04 -6.31
C ALA A 547 -16.46 52.03 -7.45
N ILE A 548 -17.49 52.43 -8.22
CA ILE A 548 -17.35 53.46 -9.27
C ILE A 548 -17.07 54.84 -8.69
N VAL A 549 -17.75 55.22 -7.60
CA VAL A 549 -17.60 56.54 -6.99
C VAL A 549 -16.27 56.68 -6.25
N TYR A 550 -15.73 55.58 -5.73
CA TYR A 550 -14.50 55.56 -4.96
C TYR A 550 -13.21 55.68 -5.79
N THR A 551 -13.27 55.41 -7.09
CA THR A 551 -12.09 55.28 -7.98
C THR A 551 -12.08 56.29 -9.10
#